data_AF-A0A967IAD0-F1
#
_entry.id   AF-A0A967IAD0-F1
#
_cell.length_a   1.000
_cell.length_b   1.000
_cell.length_c   1.000
_cell.angle_alpha   90.00
_cell.angle_beta   90.00
_cell.angle_gamma   90.00
#
_symmetry.space_group_name_H-M   'P 1'
#
loop_
_entity.id
_entity.type
_entity.pdbx_description
1 polymer ?
#
loop_
_entity_poly.entity_id
_entity_poly.type
_entity_poly.pdbx_seq_one_letter_code
_entity_poly.pdbx_strand_id
1 'polypeptide(L)'
;MRLTDKQIDRIADSLLSALLKEGGATLKSQRGEVIARIGGVIRENLKREEALDREARTLLEAHLKNAGGDVDEHKLLVMIKKKLAEEKDFPL
;
A
#
# COMPACT_ATOMS: atom_id res chain seq x y z
N MET A 1 1.45 7.15 -3.76
CA MET A 1 2.64 8.04 -3.69
C MET A 1 3.89 7.19 -3.86
N ARG A 2 4.95 7.66 -4.54
CA ARG A 2 6.19 6.87 -4.67
C ARG A 2 7.18 7.25 -3.58
N LEU A 3 7.27 6.41 -2.55
CA LEU A 3 8.34 6.52 -1.54
C LEU A 3 9.64 6.01 -2.16
N THR A 4 10.73 6.76 -1.97
CA THR A 4 12.08 6.33 -2.37
C THR A 4 12.65 5.33 -1.37
N ASP A 5 13.58 4.48 -1.80
CA ASP A 5 14.22 3.51 -0.90
C ASP A 5 14.86 4.16 0.33
N LYS A 6 15.50 5.33 0.16
CA LYS A 6 16.07 6.09 1.28
C LYS A 6 15.01 6.58 2.27
N GLN A 7 13.79 6.87 1.82
CA GLN A 7 12.70 7.25 2.72
C GLN A 7 12.16 6.03 3.47
N ILE A 8 12.04 4.88 2.79
CA ILE A 8 11.61 3.62 3.40
C ILE A 8 12.60 3.20 4.48
N ASP A 9 13.90 3.29 4.22
CA ASP A 9 14.93 2.92 5.20
C ASP A 9 14.93 3.86 6.42
N ARG A 10 14.69 5.17 6.24
CA ARG A 10 14.53 6.11 7.37
C ARG A 10 13.28 5.82 8.21
N ILE A 11 12.18 5.48 7.56
CA ILE A 11 10.93 5.09 8.26
C ILE A 11 11.17 3.81 9.04
N ALA A 12 11.83 2.81 8.43
CA ALA A 12 12.15 1.55 9.07
C ALA A 12 13.07 1.73 10.31
N ASP A 13 14.10 2.57 10.21
CA ASP A 13 14.98 2.89 11.33
C ASP A 13 14.25 3.65 12.45
N SER A 14 13.38 4.60 12.10
CA SER A 14 12.59 5.37 13.07
C SER A 14 11.58 4.47 13.79
N LEU A 15 10.90 3.60 13.05
CA LEU A 15 9.95 2.63 13.58
C LEU A 15 10.64 1.65 14.54
N LEU A 16 11.80 1.12 14.15
CA LEU A 16 12.57 0.23 15.01
C LEU A 16 13.04 0.94 16.27
N SER A 17 13.47 2.19 16.17
CA SER A 17 13.87 3.00 17.33
C SER A 17 12.71 3.23 18.30
N ALA A 18 11.51 3.53 17.79
CA ALA A 18 10.31 3.67 18.60
C ALA A 18 9.92 2.33 19.27
N LEU A 19 9.97 1.22 18.55
CA LEU A 19 9.67 -0.11 19.09
C LEU A 19 10.63 -0.52 20.22
N LEU A 20 11.92 -0.19 20.08
CA LEU A 20 12.93 -0.46 21.10
C LEU A 20 12.77 0.44 22.34
N LYS A 21 12.41 1.71 22.13
CA LYS A 21 12.37 2.72 23.20
C LYS A 21 11.04 2.73 23.95
N GLU A 22 9.93 2.60 23.24
CA GLU A 22 8.58 2.78 23.77
C GLU A 22 7.80 1.46 23.78
N GLY A 23 8.00 0.61 22.77
CA GLY A 23 7.31 -0.68 22.66
C GLY A 23 7.87 -1.80 23.54
N GLY A 24 8.98 -1.56 24.26
CA GLY A 24 9.65 -2.57 25.08
C GLY A 24 10.21 -3.76 24.29
N ALA A 25 10.37 -3.61 22.96
CA ALA A 25 10.88 -4.68 22.12
C ALA A 25 12.38 -4.88 22.36
N THR A 26 12.82 -6.13 22.36
CA THR A 26 14.24 -6.49 22.40
C THR A 26 14.67 -7.08 21.06
N LEU A 27 15.80 -6.60 20.55
CA LEU A 27 16.40 -7.13 19.33
C LEU A 27 17.00 -8.52 19.61
N LYS A 28 16.52 -9.54 18.89
CA LYS A 28 17.10 -10.90 18.88
C LYS A 28 18.09 -11.13 17.74
N SER A 29 18.25 -10.15 16.86
CA SER A 29 19.06 -10.18 15.65
C SER A 29 19.75 -8.83 15.45
N GLN A 30 20.68 -8.74 14.49
CA GLN A 30 21.35 -7.47 14.22
C GLN A 30 20.35 -6.41 13.75
N ARG A 31 20.53 -5.17 14.21
CA ARG A 31 19.66 -4.03 13.89
C ARG A 31 19.46 -3.87 12.37
N GLY A 32 20.52 -4.03 11.58
CA GLY A 32 20.48 -3.90 10.12
C GLY A 32 19.54 -4.93 9.46
N GLU A 33 19.53 -6.17 9.94
CA GLU A 33 18.64 -7.22 9.42
C GLU A 33 17.16 -6.90 9.70
N VAL A 34 16.88 -6.35 10.89
CA VAL A 34 15.52 -5.98 11.28
C VAL A 34 15.04 -4.78 10.48
N ILE A 35 15.87 -3.75 10.27
CA ILE A 35 15.56 -2.61 9.41
C ILE A 35 15.31 -3.07 7.98
N ALA A 36 16.17 -3.94 7.43
CA ALA A 36 16.00 -4.48 6.09
C ALA A 36 14.68 -5.24 5.93
N ARG A 37 14.29 -6.02 6.95
CA ARG A 37 13.03 -6.76 6.96
C ARG A 37 11.81 -5.83 7.05
N ILE A 38 11.85 -4.82 7.93
CA ILE A 38 10.79 -3.80 8.03
C ILE A 38 10.64 -3.06 6.69
N GLY A 39 11.76 -2.61 6.11
CA GLY A 39 11.75 -1.98 4.80
C GLY A 39 11.22 -2.88 3.69
N GLY A 40 11.52 -4.19 3.75
CA GLY A 40 10.97 -5.20 2.84
C GLY A 40 9.44 -5.29 2.92
N VAL A 41 8.88 -5.36 4.13
CA VAL A 41 7.41 -5.37 4.34
C VAL A 41 6.76 -4.10 3.81
N ILE A 42 7.36 -2.93 4.07
CA ILE A 42 6.85 -1.65 3.56
C ILE A 42 6.84 -1.63 2.02
N ARG A 43 7.94 -2.06 1.38
CA ARG A 43 8.04 -2.15 -0.09
C ARG A 43 7.00 -3.11 -0.67
N GLU A 44 6.79 -4.25 -0.04
CA GLU A 44 5.81 -5.23 -0.49
C GLU A 44 4.40 -4.67 -0.40
N ASN A 45 4.07 -3.99 0.70
CA ASN A 45 2.78 -3.34 0.88
C ASN A 45 2.54 -2.26 -0.19
N LEU A 46 3.52 -1.38 -0.44
CA LEU A 46 3.45 -0.37 -1.50
C LEU A 46 3.26 -0.99 -2.90
N LYS A 47 3.92 -2.12 -3.18
CA LYS A 47 3.73 -2.85 -4.46
C LYS A 47 2.32 -3.43 -4.58
N ARG A 48 1.77 -3.96 -3.49
CA ARG A 48 0.38 -4.46 -3.45
C ARG A 48 -0.61 -3.31 -3.66
N GLU A 49 -0.37 -2.17 -3.02
CA GLU A 49 -1.17 -0.95 -3.21
C GLU A 49 -1.12 -0.47 -4.68
N GLU A 50 0.06 -0.36 -5.28
CA GLU A 50 0.19 0.00 -6.70
C GLU A 50 -0.48 -1.01 -7.64
N ALA A 51 -0.44 -2.30 -7.32
CA ALA A 51 -1.10 -3.33 -8.11
C ALA A 51 -2.62 -3.21 -8.02
N LEU A 52 -3.15 -2.94 -6.83
CA LEU A 52 -4.57 -2.71 -6.58
C LEU A 52 -5.06 -1.47 -7.34
N ASP A 53 -4.27 -0.39 -7.35
CA ASP A 53 -4.58 0.84 -8.07
C ASP A 53 -4.58 0.65 -9.61
N ARG A 54 -3.66 -0.19 -10.13
CA ARG A 54 -3.65 -0.57 -11.56
C ARG A 54 -4.87 -1.41 -11.93
N GLU A 55 -5.20 -2.40 -11.11
CA GLU A 55 -6.35 -3.29 -11.33
C GLU A 55 -7.68 -2.51 -11.29
N ALA A 56 -7.81 -1.57 -10.35
CA ALA A 56 -8.95 -0.65 -10.28
C ALA A 56 -9.11 0.17 -11.57
N ARG A 57 -8.00 0.67 -12.14
CA ARG A 57 -8.02 1.42 -13.41
C ARG A 57 -8.42 0.53 -14.59
N THR A 58 -7.90 -0.69 -14.68
CA THR A 58 -8.26 -1.64 -15.75
C THR A 58 -9.74 -2.00 -15.69
N LEU A 59 -10.29 -2.22 -14.49
CA LEU A 59 -11.71 -2.48 -14.31
C LEU A 59 -12.57 -1.27 -14.71
N LEU A 60 -12.15 -0.06 -14.33
CA LEU A 60 -12.82 1.17 -14.77
C LEU A 60 -12.85 1.28 -16.31
N GLU A 61 -11.70 1.11 -16.97
CA GLU A 61 -11.61 1.19 -18.43
C GLU A 61 -12.45 0.12 -19.14
N ALA A 62 -12.47 -1.10 -18.61
CA ALA A 62 -13.31 -2.18 -19.12
C ALA A 62 -14.81 -1.88 -18.94
N HIS A 63 -15.20 -1.28 -17.81
CA HIS A 63 -16.57 -0.87 -17.57
C HIS A 63 -16.98 0.32 -18.46
N LEU A 64 -16.10 1.30 -18.68
CA LEU A 64 -16.37 2.44 -19.58
C LEU A 64 -16.47 2.03 -21.04
N LYS A 65 -15.64 1.08 -21.50
CA LYS A 65 -15.75 0.53 -22.86
C LYS A 65 -17.05 -0.23 -23.11
N ASN A 66 -17.61 -0.86 -22.08
CA ASN A 66 -18.86 -1.62 -22.16
C ASN A 66 -20.11 -0.75 -21.86
N ALA A 67 -19.95 0.36 -21.15
CA ALA A 67 -21.01 1.32 -20.86
C ALA A 67 -21.10 2.35 -21.99
N GLY A 68 -21.83 2.04 -23.06
CA GLY A 68 -22.07 2.92 -24.21
C GLY A 68 -23.01 4.11 -23.93
N GLY A 69 -22.97 4.71 -22.73
CA GLY A 69 -23.86 5.80 -22.33
C GLY A 69 -23.26 6.68 -21.26
N ASP A 70 -23.89 7.84 -21.04
CA ASP A 70 -23.53 8.96 -20.16
C ASP A 70 -23.40 8.54 -18.68
N VAL A 71 -22.37 7.76 -18.39
CA VAL A 71 -22.09 7.21 -17.07
C VAL A 71 -21.00 8.06 -16.43
N ASP A 72 -21.36 8.66 -15.30
CA ASP A 72 -20.50 9.54 -14.51
C ASP A 72 -19.27 8.76 -13.99
N GLU A 73 -18.18 8.84 -14.75
CA GLU A 73 -16.87 8.19 -14.51
C GLU A 73 -16.43 8.28 -13.06
N HIS A 74 -16.73 9.42 -12.43
CA HIS A 74 -16.32 9.69 -11.06
C HIS A 74 -17.04 8.80 -10.04
N LYS A 75 -18.35 8.59 -10.20
CA LYS A 75 -19.12 7.70 -9.31
C LYS A 75 -18.71 6.24 -9.46
N LEU A 76 -18.41 5.82 -10.68
CA LEU A 76 -18.01 4.44 -10.96
C LEU A 76 -16.61 4.14 -10.40
N LEU A 77 -15.68 5.08 -10.53
CA LEU A 77 -14.34 4.99 -9.92
C LEU A 77 -14.43 4.86 -8.40
N VAL A 78 -15.27 5.67 -7.75
CA VAL A 78 -15.46 5.62 -6.28
C VAL A 78 -16.04 4.27 -5.85
N MET A 79 -17.05 3.74 -6.56
CA MET A 79 -17.64 2.44 -6.22
C MET A 79 -16.68 1.27 -6.44
N ILE A 80 -15.90 1.29 -7.53
CA ILE A 80 -14.90 0.25 -7.81
C ILE A 80 -13.80 0.27 -6.76
N LYS A 81 -13.26 1.45 -6.41
CA LYS A 81 -12.25 1.58 -5.35
C LYS A 81 -12.75 1.04 -4.00
N LYS A 82 -14.00 1.35 -3.65
CA LYS A 82 -14.60 0.90 -2.39
C LYS A 82 -14.77 -0.62 -2.34
N LYS A 83 -15.26 -1.24 -3.42
CA LYS A 83 -15.37 -2.70 -3.54
C LYS A 83 -14.02 -3.40 -3.49
N LEU A 84 -13.01 -2.88 -4.19
CA LEU A 84 -11.67 -3.47 -4.21
C LEU A 84 -10.97 -3.42 -2.85
N ALA A 85 -11.20 -2.36 -2.07
CA ALA A 85 -10.65 -2.26 -0.72
C ALA A 85 -11.35 -3.23 0.25
N GLU A 86 -12.67 -3.40 0.14
CA GLU A 86 -13.43 -4.38 0.92
C GLU A 86 -13.03 -5.82 0.58
N GLU A 87 -12.83 -6.17 -0.70
CA GLU A 87 -12.43 -7.53 -1.11
C GLU A 87 -10.98 -7.87 -0.74
N LYS A 88 -10.09 -6.89 -0.67
CA LYS A 88 -8.66 -7.11 -0.36
C LYS A 88 -8.29 -6.85 1.09
N ASP A 89 -9.29 -6.63 1.97
CA ASP A 89 -9.12 -6.32 3.39
C ASP A 89 -8.08 -5.20 3.62
N PHE A 90 -8.09 -4.20 2.73
CA PHE A 90 -7.12 -3.12 2.71
C PHE A 90 -7.79 -1.85 3.27
N PRO A 91 -7.29 -1.26 4.37
CA PRO A 91 -7.87 -0.04 4.91
C PRO A 91 -7.60 1.12 3.94
N LEU A 92 -8.69 1.70 3.41
CA LEU A 92 -8.71 2.93 2.61
C LEU A 92 -8.68 4.18 3.50
#